data_AF-X1PZE6-F1
#
_entry.id   AF-X1PZE6-F1
#
_cell.length_a   1.000
_cell.length_b   1.000
_cell.length_c   1.000
_cell.angle_alpha   90.00
_cell.angle_beta   90.00
_cell.angle_gamma   90.00
#
_symmetry.space_group_name_H-M   'P 1'
#
loop_
_entity.id
_entity.type
_entity.pdbx_description
1 polymer ?
#
loop_
_entity_poly.entity_id
_entity_poly.type
_entity_poly.pdbx_seq_one_letter_code
_entity_poly.pdbx_strand_id
1 'polypeptide(L)' 'RFDTCGELLEKLDGLFGEEREFFSSMRTKDELGKFIEIANRETTYEKKAEKFLTLIRGKNDG' A
#
# COMPACT_ATOMS: atom_id res chain seq x y z
N ARG A 1 13.01 21.22 -12.48
CA ARG A 1 14.38 20.90 -12.94
C ARG A 1 15.13 20.51 -11.69
N PHE A 2 15.69 19.31 -11.63
CA PHE A 2 16.52 18.88 -10.51
C PHE A 2 17.93 19.30 -10.84
N ASP A 3 18.54 20.14 -10.02
CA ASP A 3 19.84 20.74 -10.33
C ASP A 3 21.00 19.85 -9.84
N THR A 4 20.72 18.88 -8.96
CA THR A 4 21.68 17.84 -8.55
C THR A 4 21.03 16.47 -8.35
N CYS A 5 21.84 15.41 -8.42
CA CYS A 5 21.40 14.05 -8.03
C CYS A 5 21.03 13.98 -6.54
N GLY A 6 21.57 14.86 -5.69
CA GLY A 6 21.25 14.93 -4.25
C GLY A 6 19.81 15.39 -3.99
N GLU A 7 19.36 16.44 -4.69
CA GLU A 7 17.97 16.90 -4.60
C GLU A 7 16.97 15.85 -5.07
N LEU A 8 17.36 15.04 -6.07
CA LEU A 8 16.53 13.93 -6.54
C LEU A 8 16.39 12.85 -5.45
N LEU A 9 17.49 12.50 -4.77
CA LEU A 9 17.48 11.52 -3.69
C LEU A 9 16.66 12.02 -2.49
N GLU A 10 16.83 13.27 -2.05
CA GLU A 10 16.04 13.82 -0.95
C GLU A 10 14.53 13.88 -1.26
N LYS A 11 14.16 14.16 -2.52
CA LYS A 11 12.76 14.14 -2.95
C LYS A 11 12.20 12.72 -3.03
N LEU A 12 13.01 11.76 -3.49
CA LEU A 12 12.63 10.35 -3.49
C LEU A 12 12.45 9.82 -2.07
N ASP A 13 13.35 10.15 -1.14
CA ASP A 13 13.24 9.78 0.27
C ASP A 13 11.98 10.38 0.92
N GLY A 14 11.62 11.63 0.56
CA GLY A 14 10.36 12.24 0.97
C GLY A 14 9.13 11.49 0.41
N LEU A 15 9.18 11.05 -0.84
CA LEU A 15 8.12 10.25 -1.48
C LEU A 15 7.99 8.85 -0.86
N PHE A 16 9.09 8.20 -0.50
CA PHE A 16 9.07 6.92 0.23
C PHE A 16 8.57 7.09 1.68
N GLY A 17 8.76 8.25 2.30
CA GLY A 17 8.15 8.59 3.59
C GLY A 17 6.61 8.72 3.54
N GLU A 18 6.06 9.06 2.38
CA GLU A 18 4.62 9.18 2.11
C GLU A 18 3.96 7.86 1.65
N GLU A 19 4.68 6.74 1.72
CA GLU A 19 4.25 5.40 1.29
C GLU A 19 2.86 4.95 1.78
N ARG A 20 2.32 5.53 2.86
CA ARG A 20 1.02 5.09 3.42
C ARG A 20 -0.18 5.31 2.51
N GLU A 21 -0.19 6.35 1.69
CA GLU A 21 -1.34 6.70 0.82
C GLU A 21 -1.16 6.14 -0.61
N PHE A 22 0.09 5.97 -1.06
CA PHE A 22 0.42 5.53 -2.42
C PHE A 22 0.12 4.04 -2.70
N PHE A 23 0.17 3.16 -1.70
CA PHE A 23 -0.06 1.73 -1.95
C PHE A 23 -1.51 1.41 -2.35
N SER A 24 -2.48 2.23 -1.96
CA SER A 24 -3.85 2.09 -2.47
C SER A 24 -3.98 2.56 -3.91
N SER A 25 -3.18 3.55 -4.32
CA SER A 25 -3.25 4.18 -5.64
C SER A 25 -2.38 3.50 -6.71
N MET A 26 -1.38 2.70 -6.31
CA MET A 26 -0.59 1.85 -7.21
C MET A 26 -1.22 0.49 -7.50
N ARG A 27 -2.23 0.07 -6.74
CA ARG A 27 -2.90 -1.22 -6.97
C ARG A 27 -3.97 -1.09 -8.03
N THR A 28 -3.94 -1.98 -8.99
CA THR A 28 -4.99 -2.07 -10.01
C THR A 28 -6.32 -2.48 -9.37
N LYS A 29 -7.44 -2.13 -10.02
CA LYS A 29 -8.78 -2.56 -9.56
C LYS A 29 -8.89 -4.08 -9.45
N ASP A 30 -8.22 -4.82 -10.32
CA ASP A 30 -8.16 -6.29 -10.29
C ASP A 30 -7.44 -6.81 -9.04
N GLU A 31 -6.32 -6.20 -8.64
CA GLU A 31 -5.62 -6.56 -7.40
C GLU A 31 -6.45 -6.23 -6.16
N LEU A 32 -7.11 -5.07 -6.13
CA LEU A 32 -8.03 -4.70 -5.06
C LEU A 32 -9.19 -5.70 -4.96
N GLY A 33 -9.73 -6.14 -6.10
CA GLY A 33 -10.75 -7.20 -6.17
C GLY A 33 -10.28 -8.51 -5.52
N LYS A 34 -9.04 -8.93 -5.79
CA LYS A 34 -8.43 -10.11 -5.14
C LYS A 34 -8.27 -9.93 -3.64
N PHE A 35 -7.90 -8.73 -3.17
CA PHE A 35 -7.80 -8.46 -1.73
C PHE A 35 -9.15 -8.52 -1.03
N ILE A 36 -10.21 -8.00 -1.67
CA ILE A 36 -11.57 -8.12 -1.17
C ILE A 36 -11.96 -9.60 -1.07
N GLU A 37 -11.66 -10.41 -2.08
CA GLU A 37 -11.97 -11.84 -2.08
C GLU A 37 -11.26 -12.59 -0.94
N ILE A 38 -9.96 -12.31 -0.73
CA ILE A 38 -9.17 -12.91 0.35
C ILE A 38 -9.72 -12.49 1.71
N ALA A 39 -9.93 -11.18 1.92
CA ALA A 39 -10.45 -10.64 3.17
C ALA A 39 -11.83 -11.19 3.49
N ASN A 40 -12.71 -11.37 2.49
CA ASN A 40 -14.07 -11.85 2.68
C ASN A 40 -14.17 -13.29 3.21
N ARG A 41 -13.06 -14.06 3.22
CA ARG A 41 -12.97 -15.40 3.83
C ARG A 41 -12.97 -15.36 5.35
N GLU A 42 -12.69 -14.21 5.96
CA GLU A 42 -12.72 -14.05 7.42
C GLU A 42 -14.15 -14.13 7.98
N THR A 43 -14.26 -14.59 9.23
CA THR A 43 -15.56 -14.94 9.84
C THR A 43 -16.35 -13.74 10.35
N THR A 44 -15.70 -12.63 10.70
CA THR A 44 -16.34 -11.43 11.22
C THR A 44 -15.97 -10.22 10.38
N TYR A 45 -16.86 -9.22 10.33
CA TYR A 45 -16.59 -7.98 9.59
C TYR A 45 -15.33 -7.26 10.07
N GLU A 46 -15.06 -7.29 11.37
CA GLU A 46 -13.84 -6.74 11.95
C GLU A 46 -12.59 -7.42 11.37
N LYS A 47 -12.54 -8.75 11.37
CA LYS A 47 -11.43 -9.50 10.79
C LYS A 47 -11.29 -9.30 9.28
N LYS A 48 -12.41 -9.17 8.55
CA LYS A 48 -12.40 -8.82 7.13
C LYS A 48 -11.71 -7.47 6.91
N ALA A 49 -12.05 -6.46 7.71
CA ALA A 49 -11.46 -5.13 7.63
C ALA A 49 -9.96 -5.16 7.97
N GLU A 50 -9.58 -5.84 9.06
CA GLU A 50 -8.17 -6.02 9.44
C GLU A 50 -7.35 -6.70 8.34
N LYS A 51 -7.86 -7.80 7.77
CA LYS A 51 -7.17 -8.55 6.72
C LYS A 51 -6.99 -7.70 5.46
N PHE A 52 -8.04 -6.98 5.05
CA PHE A 52 -7.99 -6.09 3.89
C PHE A 52 -6.97 -4.96 4.07
N LEU A 53 -6.95 -4.31 5.23
CA LEU A 53 -6.00 -3.25 5.54
C LEU A 53 -4.55 -3.74 5.56
N THR A 54 -4.30 -4.95 6.06
CA THR A 54 -2.96 -5.57 6.01
C THR A 54 -2.51 -5.83 4.57
N LEU A 55 -3.40 -6.34 3.71
CA LEU A 55 -3.11 -6.59 2.30
C LEU A 55 -2.79 -5.30 1.52
N ILE A 56 -3.53 -4.21 1.78
CA ILE A 56 -3.28 -2.91 1.13
C ILE A 56 -1.97 -2.28 1.60
N ARG A 57 -1.66 -2.39 2.90
CA ARG A 57 -0.46 -1.76 3.48
C ARG A 57 0.85 -2.44 3.06
N GLY A 58 0.78 -3.58 2.38
CA GLY A 58 1.97 -4.28 1.87
C GLY A 58 2.96 -4.67 2.97
N LYS A 59 2.52 -4.81 4.23
CA LYS A 59 3.41 -5.13 5.34
C LYS A 59 3.93 -6.54 5.13
N ASN A 60 5.17 -6.64 4.65
CA ASN A 60 5.95 -7.88 4.65
C ASN A 60 6.04 -8.33 6.11
N ASP A 61 5.34 -9.41 6.45
CA ASP A 61 5.68 -10.21 7.61
C ASP A 61 6.99 -10.93 7.25
N GLY A 62 8.12 -10.28 7.56
CA GLY A 62 9.49 -10.77 7.30
C GLY A 62 10.51 -9.95 8.05
#